data_AF-A0A1L9NX41-F1
#
_entry.id   AF-A0A1L9NX41-F1
#
_cell.length_a   1.000
_cell.length_b   1.000
_cell.length_c   1.000
_cell.angle_alpha   90.00
_cell.angle_beta   90.00
_cell.angle_gamma   90.00
#
_symmetry.space_group_name_H-M   'P 1'
#
loop_
_entity.id
_entity.type
_entity.pdbx_description
1 polymer ?
#
loop_
_entity_poly.entity_id
_entity_poly.type
_entity_poly.pdbx_seq_one_letter_code
_entity_poly.pdbx_strand_id
1 'polypeptide(L)'
;MATLDSGLGGIASFGENDFSSATKVLGDNDDGAVAVNVTSVFSGGINFFGTNYTEIYINSNGAISFGLANNAYDFAGADDFFAPALLPFYSDISIGNGGEIYWDLDPVNGNITITWDAVSPYSGSGSNSFQVVLSDAGGGEMDVEYIYGDMQWGDVGGNAATAGLTDGGANTYELEFSGNSTAMQSYESNDFDNGDPAGIFSTSDSFPYVLIVAGSSGNDILGLGSIDIAGNIISTGNDVILGGAGDDTISTGSAESINWVAFGAGADANGTTGQDFFQYTGSSGSSATIRMNNSPDAGDADSVADYIHVISVDNNVSLMVGDFAVGTDNDALYGGGDADTSELKDSFGSDVVFGGEGGTDSDVINASGMTTGVNVCFTVDEAGQVTSGANTLDFAEVESFDLRAQADTLVGTRTTSGINADGGGDDSFLGGSGNDS
;
A
#
# COMPACT_ATOMS: atom_id res chain seq x y z
N MET A 1 -15.94 -20.43 11.17
CA MET A 1 -15.03 -20.37 12.32
C MET A 1 -14.10 -21.55 12.34
N ALA A 2 -12.81 -21.27 12.44
CA ALA A 2 -11.82 -22.26 12.82
C ALA A 2 -12.07 -22.73 14.26
N THR A 3 -11.59 -23.92 14.58
CA THR A 3 -11.66 -24.43 15.95
C THR A 3 -10.40 -24.00 16.68
N LEU A 4 -10.56 -23.19 17.73
CA LEU A 4 -9.44 -22.81 18.60
C LEU A 4 -8.87 -24.04 19.31
N ASP A 5 -7.55 -24.08 19.43
CA ASP A 5 -6.83 -25.12 20.16
C ASP A 5 -7.23 -25.10 21.62
N SER A 6 -7.66 -26.26 22.12
CA SER A 6 -8.13 -26.43 23.49
C SER A 6 -7.66 -27.77 24.05
N GLY A 7 -7.75 -27.90 25.38
CA GLY A 7 -7.16 -29.04 26.10
C GLY A 7 -5.76 -28.72 26.64
N LEU A 8 -5.39 -27.45 26.61
CA LEU A 8 -4.11 -26.88 27.08
C LEU A 8 -4.07 -26.71 28.61
N GLY A 9 -5.11 -27.12 29.32
CA GLY A 9 -5.22 -26.99 30.77
C GLY A 9 -5.89 -25.69 31.21
N GLY A 10 -5.74 -25.38 32.51
CA GLY A 10 -6.47 -24.29 33.16
C GLY A 10 -7.98 -24.47 33.24
N ILE A 11 -8.68 -23.42 33.67
CA ILE A 11 -10.13 -23.44 33.90
C ILE A 11 -10.95 -23.32 32.60
N ALA A 12 -10.37 -22.71 31.57
CA ALA A 12 -11.00 -22.48 30.27
C ALA A 12 -10.49 -23.42 29.16
N SER A 13 -9.56 -24.33 29.47
CA SER A 13 -8.96 -25.27 28.51
C SER A 13 -8.01 -24.63 27.47
N PHE A 14 -7.71 -23.32 27.59
CA PHE A 14 -6.82 -22.55 26.71
C PHE A 14 -5.44 -22.26 27.32
N GLY A 15 -5.15 -22.77 28.51
CA GLY A 15 -3.88 -22.57 29.21
C GLY A 15 -4.08 -22.32 30.70
N GLU A 16 -3.04 -22.55 31.50
CA GLU A 16 -3.07 -22.40 32.96
C GLU A 16 -2.86 -20.97 33.44
N ASN A 17 -2.54 -20.03 32.54
CA ASN A 17 -2.32 -18.63 32.85
C ASN A 17 -3.48 -17.77 32.33
N ASP A 18 -3.88 -16.78 33.12
CA ASP A 18 -4.94 -15.84 32.78
C ASP A 18 -4.47 -14.40 32.97
N PHE A 19 -4.86 -13.54 32.03
CA PHE A 19 -4.39 -12.17 31.98
C PHE A 19 -4.96 -11.35 33.13
N SER A 20 -6.25 -11.44 33.45
CA SER A 20 -6.84 -10.59 34.50
C SER A 20 -6.19 -10.73 35.88
N SER A 21 -5.62 -11.89 36.23
CA SER A 21 -4.89 -12.08 37.52
C SER A 21 -3.38 -11.90 37.42
N ALA A 22 -2.81 -11.91 36.21
CA ALA A 22 -1.38 -11.76 36.02
C ALA A 22 -0.88 -10.34 36.32
N THR A 23 0.35 -10.27 36.84
CA THR A 23 1.01 -8.99 37.13
C THR A 23 1.31 -8.26 35.82
N LYS A 24 0.74 -7.07 35.67
CA LYS A 24 0.99 -6.18 34.55
C LYS A 24 2.35 -5.52 34.65
N VAL A 25 3.10 -5.51 33.55
CA VAL A 25 4.31 -4.69 33.43
C VAL A 25 3.97 -3.27 32.99
N LEU A 26 2.82 -3.09 32.35
CA LEU A 26 2.28 -1.83 31.87
C LEU A 26 0.75 -1.85 31.91
N GLY A 27 0.13 -0.70 32.22
CA GLY A 27 -1.32 -0.53 32.19
C GLY A 27 -2.11 -1.42 33.15
N ASP A 28 -3.35 -1.75 32.76
CA ASP A 28 -4.28 -2.55 33.55
C ASP A 28 -4.97 -3.67 32.72
N ASN A 29 -6.29 -3.84 32.81
CA ASN A 29 -7.01 -4.86 32.04
C ASN A 29 -7.62 -4.29 30.75
N ASP A 30 -7.50 -2.99 30.52
CA ASP A 30 -7.99 -2.31 29.32
C ASP A 30 -6.84 -2.09 28.34
N ASP A 31 -5.80 -1.42 28.82
CA ASP A 31 -4.61 -1.08 28.05
C ASP A 31 -3.37 -1.72 28.71
N GLY A 32 -3.45 -3.02 28.95
CA GLY A 32 -2.48 -3.78 29.72
C GLY A 32 -1.43 -4.49 28.89
N ALA A 33 -0.29 -4.77 29.49
CA ALA A 33 0.65 -5.77 28.99
C ALA A 33 1.19 -6.66 30.12
N VAL A 34 1.39 -7.95 29.80
CA VAL A 34 2.03 -8.95 30.65
C VAL A 34 3.29 -9.45 29.95
N ALA A 35 4.41 -9.47 30.66
CA ALA A 35 5.64 -10.08 30.16
C ALA A 35 5.62 -11.59 30.42
N VAL A 36 5.87 -12.38 29.37
CA VAL A 36 5.92 -13.84 29.43
C VAL A 36 7.31 -14.30 28.98
N ASN A 37 7.98 -15.06 29.84
CA ASN A 37 9.26 -15.67 29.50
C ASN A 37 9.04 -16.87 28.58
N VAL A 38 9.65 -16.86 27.41
CA VAL A 38 9.44 -17.91 26.38
C VAL A 38 10.46 -19.04 26.45
N THR A 39 11.48 -18.93 27.32
CA THR A 39 12.67 -19.79 27.27
C THR A 39 12.44 -21.23 27.71
N SER A 40 11.29 -21.55 28.31
CA SER A 40 10.89 -22.93 28.53
C SER A 40 10.60 -23.64 27.21
N VAL A 41 10.03 -22.93 26.24
CA VAL A 41 9.67 -23.44 24.91
C VAL A 41 10.82 -23.16 23.94
N PHE A 42 11.17 -21.89 23.74
CA PHE A 42 12.26 -21.45 22.88
C PHE A 42 13.56 -21.33 23.69
N SER A 43 14.27 -22.44 23.88
CA SER A 43 15.44 -22.50 24.79
C SER A 43 16.55 -21.47 24.50
N GLY A 44 16.69 -21.03 23.24
CA GLY A 44 17.61 -19.98 22.81
C GLY A 44 17.02 -18.56 22.79
N GLY A 45 15.71 -18.44 23.00
CA GLY A 45 14.91 -17.27 22.63
C GLY A 45 14.34 -17.38 21.22
N ILE A 46 13.47 -16.44 20.87
CA ILE A 46 12.88 -16.26 19.55
C ILE A 46 13.72 -15.22 18.81
N ASN A 47 14.19 -15.55 17.60
CA ASN A 47 14.76 -14.59 16.69
C ASN A 47 13.61 -13.95 15.91
N PHE A 48 13.49 -12.63 15.99
CA PHE A 48 12.50 -11.90 15.21
C PHE A 48 13.12 -10.60 14.71
N PHE A 49 13.10 -10.40 13.39
CA PHE A 49 13.82 -9.31 12.71
C PHE A 49 15.31 -9.20 13.10
N GLY A 50 15.99 -10.35 13.22
CA GLY A 50 17.42 -10.41 13.52
C GLY A 50 17.79 -10.13 14.98
N THR A 51 16.80 -9.92 15.86
CA THR A 51 17.00 -9.72 17.29
C THR A 51 16.45 -10.91 18.07
N ASN A 52 17.21 -11.39 19.05
CA ASN A 52 16.83 -12.55 19.85
C ASN A 52 16.15 -12.12 21.16
N TYR A 53 14.93 -12.58 21.39
CA TYR A 53 14.08 -12.24 22.52
C TYR A 53 13.86 -13.45 23.43
N THR A 54 14.01 -13.25 24.74
CA THR A 54 13.73 -14.28 25.76
C THR A 54 12.38 -14.11 26.43
N GLU A 55 11.65 -13.07 26.04
CA GLU A 55 10.32 -12.74 26.53
C GLU A 55 9.50 -12.08 25.43
N ILE A 56 8.19 -12.25 25.53
CA ILE A 56 7.17 -11.56 24.74
C ILE A 56 6.26 -10.79 25.67
N TYR A 57 5.57 -9.80 25.11
CA TYR A 57 4.60 -8.98 25.82
C TYR A 57 3.22 -9.20 25.21
N ILE A 58 2.36 -9.91 25.94
CA ILE A 58 0.96 -10.09 25.56
C ILE A 58 0.21 -8.84 25.99
N ASN A 59 -0.52 -8.21 25.08
CA ASN A 59 -1.27 -6.99 25.31
C ASN A 59 -2.79 -7.25 25.23
N SER A 60 -3.57 -6.53 26.03
CA SER A 60 -5.04 -6.68 26.08
C SER A 60 -5.69 -6.37 24.73
N ASN A 61 -5.19 -5.32 24.06
CA ASN A 61 -5.62 -4.82 22.75
C ASN A 61 -5.25 -5.72 21.57
N GLY A 62 -4.82 -6.97 21.82
CA GLY A 62 -4.72 -7.99 20.78
C GLY A 62 -3.37 -8.03 20.05
N ALA A 63 -2.33 -7.43 20.63
CA ALA A 63 -0.97 -7.49 20.12
C ALA A 63 -0.05 -8.40 20.97
N ILE A 64 0.99 -8.94 20.32
CA ILE A 64 2.13 -9.60 20.98
C ILE A 64 3.39 -8.88 20.55
N SER A 65 4.02 -8.13 21.45
CA SER A 65 5.20 -7.31 21.16
C SER A 65 6.49 -7.91 21.71
N PHE A 66 7.62 -7.54 21.10
CA PHE A 66 8.95 -8.09 21.39
C PHE A 66 9.90 -6.99 21.86
N GLY A 67 10.47 -7.15 23.06
CA GLY A 67 11.46 -6.21 23.61
C GLY A 67 10.90 -4.95 24.27
N LEU A 68 9.71 -4.47 23.88
CA LEU A 68 8.99 -3.39 24.57
C LEU A 68 7.50 -3.73 24.70
N ALA A 69 6.93 -3.47 25.88
CA ALA A 69 5.50 -3.53 26.10
C ALA A 69 4.78 -2.35 25.43
N ASN A 70 3.58 -2.59 24.90
CA ASN A 70 2.69 -1.58 24.32
C ASN A 70 1.38 -1.49 25.14
N ASN A 71 0.86 -0.27 25.30
CA ASN A 71 -0.45 0.01 25.90
C ASN A 71 -1.26 1.04 25.10
N ALA A 72 -0.96 1.17 23.81
CA ALA A 72 -1.81 1.90 22.89
C ALA A 72 -3.06 1.04 22.59
N TYR A 73 -4.11 1.71 22.12
CA TYR A 73 -5.44 1.11 21.87
C TYR A 73 -5.91 1.27 20.42
N ASP A 74 -5.19 2.05 19.62
CA ASP A 74 -5.45 2.22 18.19
C ASP A 74 -4.15 2.10 17.38
N PHE A 75 -4.33 1.93 16.06
CA PHE A 75 -3.27 1.92 15.05
C PHE A 75 -3.43 3.16 14.15
N ALA A 76 -2.81 4.25 14.56
CA ALA A 76 -2.63 5.50 13.82
C ALA A 76 -1.41 5.51 12.88
N GLY A 77 -0.59 4.43 12.84
CA GLY A 77 0.44 4.19 11.83
C GLY A 77 1.81 3.79 12.39
N ALA A 78 2.89 4.10 11.66
CA ALA A 78 4.28 3.69 11.97
C ALA A 78 4.82 4.22 13.32
N ASP A 79 4.11 5.13 13.99
CA ASP A 79 4.50 5.70 15.28
C ASP A 79 3.91 4.94 16.49
N ASP A 80 3.06 3.92 16.32
CA ASP A 80 2.41 3.25 17.45
C ASP A 80 3.16 2.04 18.00
N PHE A 81 3.95 1.39 17.16
CA PHE A 81 4.83 0.31 17.56
C PHE A 81 6.29 0.74 17.38
N PHE A 82 6.99 0.93 18.50
CA PHE A 82 8.44 1.18 18.53
C PHE A 82 9.26 -0.12 18.69
N ALA A 83 8.61 -1.26 18.51
CA ALA A 83 9.17 -2.59 18.67
C ALA A 83 8.39 -3.59 17.81
N PRO A 84 9.03 -4.68 17.34
CA PRO A 84 8.34 -5.67 16.55
C PRO A 84 7.12 -6.24 17.26
N ALA A 85 6.06 -6.49 16.50
CA ALA A 85 4.83 -7.05 17.04
C ALA A 85 4.08 -7.94 16.04
N LEU A 86 3.45 -8.97 16.58
CA LEU A 86 2.41 -9.75 15.92
C LEU A 86 1.05 -9.14 16.26
N LEU A 87 0.22 -8.93 15.25
CA LEU A 87 -1.09 -8.28 15.36
C LEU A 87 -2.15 -9.27 14.83
N PRO A 88 -2.54 -10.32 15.57
CA PRO A 88 -3.62 -11.20 15.12
C PRO A 88 -4.95 -10.45 14.95
N PHE A 89 -5.25 -9.52 15.85
CA PHE A 89 -6.37 -8.61 15.76
C PHE A 89 -6.14 -7.47 16.76
N TYR A 90 -5.56 -6.37 16.31
CA TYR A 90 -5.19 -5.24 17.17
C TYR A 90 -6.27 -4.15 17.15
N SER A 91 -6.88 -3.88 18.31
CA SER A 91 -7.94 -2.89 18.50
C SER A 91 -8.17 -2.63 19.99
N ASP A 92 -8.97 -1.61 20.33
CA ASP A 92 -9.28 -1.19 21.71
C ASP A 92 -10.17 -2.23 22.44
N ILE A 93 -9.54 -3.27 23.00
CA ILE A 93 -10.18 -4.41 23.68
C ILE A 93 -10.17 -4.19 25.19
N SER A 94 -11.33 -4.36 25.80
CA SER A 94 -11.46 -4.30 27.25
C SER A 94 -11.92 -5.62 27.84
N ILE A 95 -11.01 -6.39 28.45
CA ILE A 95 -11.41 -7.61 29.17
C ILE A 95 -12.20 -7.28 30.46
N GLY A 96 -12.22 -6.01 30.88
CA GLY A 96 -13.12 -5.51 31.93
C GLY A 96 -14.61 -5.49 31.50
N ASN A 97 -14.87 -5.38 30.20
CA ASN A 97 -16.22 -5.41 29.64
C ASN A 97 -16.71 -6.83 29.31
N GLY A 98 -15.79 -7.76 29.06
CA GLY A 98 -16.09 -9.18 28.87
C GLY A 98 -14.96 -9.95 28.20
N GLY A 99 -14.98 -11.26 28.38
CA GLY A 99 -13.95 -12.18 27.90
C GLY A 99 -12.75 -12.27 28.84
N GLU A 100 -11.73 -12.98 28.38
CA GLU A 100 -10.46 -13.17 29.08
C GLU A 100 -9.34 -13.49 28.08
N ILE A 101 -8.08 -13.31 28.48
CA ILE A 101 -6.93 -13.73 27.70
C ILE A 101 -6.19 -14.83 28.45
N TYR A 102 -5.92 -15.93 27.77
CA TYR A 102 -5.21 -17.09 28.32
C TYR A 102 -3.92 -17.33 27.56
N TRP A 103 -2.95 -17.97 28.20
CA TRP A 103 -1.82 -18.54 27.48
C TRP A 103 -1.29 -19.83 28.13
N ASP A 104 -0.76 -20.69 27.26
CA ASP A 104 -0.10 -21.95 27.59
C ASP A 104 1.35 -21.95 27.09
N LEU A 105 2.24 -22.55 27.87
CA LEU A 105 3.63 -22.80 27.50
C LEU A 105 3.84 -24.32 27.46
N ASP A 106 3.90 -24.90 26.25
CA ASP A 106 4.10 -26.33 26.05
C ASP A 106 5.52 -26.65 25.56
N PRO A 107 6.49 -26.83 26.48
CA PRO A 107 7.86 -27.18 26.11
C PRO A 107 8.01 -28.61 25.57
N VAL A 108 6.98 -29.45 25.68
CA VAL A 108 7.03 -30.83 25.17
C VAL A 108 6.78 -30.84 23.68
N ASN A 109 5.81 -30.07 23.23
CA ASN A 109 5.47 -29.96 21.81
C ASN A 109 6.14 -28.77 21.12
N GLY A 110 6.72 -27.84 21.88
CA GLY A 110 7.44 -26.69 21.33
C GLY A 110 6.53 -25.50 21.02
N ASN A 111 5.39 -25.38 21.71
CA ASN A 111 4.35 -24.41 21.37
C ASN A 111 4.12 -23.40 22.50
N ILE A 112 3.85 -22.17 22.10
CA ILE A 112 3.20 -21.16 22.96
C ILE A 112 1.87 -20.84 22.31
N THR A 113 0.79 -20.95 23.08
CA THR A 113 -0.55 -20.63 22.59
C THR A 113 -1.12 -19.47 23.41
N ILE A 114 -1.61 -18.43 22.74
CA ILE A 114 -2.23 -17.25 23.36
C ILE A 114 -3.64 -17.11 22.81
N THR A 115 -4.65 -17.02 23.66
CA THR A 115 -6.05 -16.96 23.26
C THR A 115 -6.73 -15.74 23.87
N TRP A 116 -7.30 -14.89 23.03
CA TRP A 116 -8.31 -13.92 23.42
C TRP A 116 -9.66 -14.61 23.28
N ASP A 117 -10.30 -14.96 24.39
CA ASP A 117 -11.56 -15.71 24.41
C ASP A 117 -12.74 -14.78 24.75
N ALA A 118 -13.66 -14.64 23.79
CA ALA A 118 -14.90 -13.87 23.89
C ALA A 118 -14.68 -12.42 24.37
N VAL A 119 -13.57 -11.82 23.96
CA VAL A 119 -13.17 -10.47 24.37
C VAL A 119 -14.10 -9.42 23.79
N SER A 120 -14.44 -8.46 24.63
CA SER A 120 -15.35 -7.36 24.27
C SER A 120 -14.56 -6.13 23.82
N PRO A 121 -15.10 -5.35 22.87
CA PRO A 121 -14.53 -4.04 22.56
C PRO A 121 -14.69 -3.09 23.77
N TYR A 122 -13.81 -2.11 23.90
CA TYR A 122 -13.92 -1.09 24.94
C TYR A 122 -15.25 -0.32 24.86
N SER A 123 -15.74 -0.09 23.64
CA SER A 123 -17.08 0.44 23.39
C SER A 123 -17.79 -0.31 22.26
N GLY A 124 -19.11 -0.45 22.37
CA GLY A 124 -19.90 -1.21 21.39
C GLY A 124 -20.49 -2.50 21.97
N SER A 125 -20.66 -3.51 21.13
CA SER A 125 -21.25 -4.80 21.51
C SER A 125 -20.71 -5.91 20.61
N GLY A 126 -20.70 -7.13 21.14
CA GLY A 126 -20.18 -8.31 20.45
C GLY A 126 -19.02 -8.90 21.23
N SER A 127 -18.58 -10.08 20.82
CA SER A 127 -17.43 -10.78 21.37
C SER A 127 -16.59 -11.37 20.25
N ASN A 128 -15.28 -11.19 20.30
CA ASN A 128 -14.34 -11.84 19.40
C ASN A 128 -13.58 -12.94 20.15
N SER A 129 -13.35 -14.09 19.51
CA SER A 129 -12.44 -15.12 19.99
C SER A 129 -11.40 -15.44 18.92
N PHE A 130 -10.13 -15.27 19.24
CA PHE A 130 -9.01 -15.54 18.33
C PHE A 130 -7.78 -16.00 19.11
N GLN A 131 -6.85 -16.65 18.41
CA GLN A 131 -5.71 -17.32 19.03
C GLN A 131 -4.46 -17.18 18.17
N VAL A 132 -3.30 -17.12 18.83
CA VAL A 132 -1.98 -17.21 18.20
C VAL A 132 -1.29 -18.46 18.71
N VAL A 133 -0.70 -19.24 17.80
CA VAL A 133 0.22 -20.34 18.13
C VAL A 133 1.60 -19.99 17.59
N LEU A 134 2.60 -20.01 18.48
CA LEU A 134 4.02 -19.89 18.13
C LEU A 134 4.68 -21.25 18.31
N SER A 135 5.18 -21.84 17.24
CA SER A 135 5.83 -23.15 17.26
C SER A 135 7.34 -23.02 17.03
N ASP A 136 8.15 -23.71 17.84
CA ASP A 136 9.61 -23.71 17.72
C ASP A 136 10.07 -24.51 16.48
N ALA A 137 10.49 -23.77 15.44
CA ALA A 137 11.06 -24.34 14.22
C ALA A 137 12.57 -24.67 14.37
N GLY A 138 13.18 -24.28 15.49
CA GLY A 138 14.58 -24.47 15.82
C GLY A 138 15.46 -23.28 15.43
N GLY A 139 16.62 -23.16 16.08
CA GLY A 139 17.56 -22.06 15.77
C GLY A 139 17.10 -20.65 16.18
N GLY A 140 15.97 -20.56 16.87
CA GLY A 140 15.30 -19.30 17.22
C GLY A 140 14.18 -18.93 16.24
N GLU A 141 14.04 -19.65 15.12
CA GLU A 141 12.94 -19.44 14.17
C GLU A 141 11.61 -19.89 14.78
N MET A 142 10.53 -19.21 14.43
CA MET A 142 9.17 -19.56 14.84
C MET A 142 8.25 -19.72 13.63
N ASP A 143 7.37 -20.72 13.69
CA ASP A 143 6.16 -20.74 12.88
C ASP A 143 5.05 -20.05 13.66
N VAL A 144 4.22 -19.26 12.97
CA VAL A 144 3.14 -18.45 13.54
C VAL A 144 1.83 -18.85 12.88
N GLU A 145 0.82 -19.14 13.70
CA GLU A 145 -0.56 -19.35 13.25
C GLU A 145 -1.48 -18.36 13.96
N TYR A 146 -2.32 -17.65 13.20
CA TYR A 146 -3.48 -16.93 13.70
C TYR A 146 -4.73 -17.75 13.41
N ILE A 147 -5.52 -18.03 14.45
CA ILE A 147 -6.70 -18.86 14.38
C ILE A 147 -7.91 -18.03 14.82
N TYR A 148 -8.87 -17.84 13.92
CA TYR A 148 -10.06 -17.02 14.14
C TYR A 148 -11.27 -17.89 14.45
N GLY A 149 -11.74 -17.74 15.69
CA GLY A 149 -12.93 -18.37 16.25
C GLY A 149 -14.19 -17.61 15.88
N ASP A 150 -14.85 -16.96 16.83
CA ASP A 150 -16.05 -16.18 16.54
C ASP A 150 -15.65 -14.71 16.38
N MET A 151 -16.00 -14.04 15.29
CA MET A 151 -15.69 -12.61 15.08
C MET A 151 -17.01 -11.85 14.85
N GLN A 152 -17.31 -10.91 15.73
CA GLN A 152 -18.59 -10.18 15.75
C GLN A 152 -18.43 -8.67 15.60
N TRP A 153 -17.19 -8.17 15.66
CA TRP A 153 -16.88 -6.75 15.52
C TRP A 153 -15.49 -6.57 14.90
N GLY A 154 -15.31 -5.46 14.15
CA GLY A 154 -14.07 -5.15 13.43
C GLY A 154 -13.54 -3.73 13.68
N ASP A 155 -14.21 -2.95 14.54
CA ASP A 155 -13.81 -1.60 14.91
C ASP A 155 -14.27 -1.23 16.32
N VAL A 156 -13.63 -0.21 16.90
CA VAL A 156 -14.03 0.42 18.15
C VAL A 156 -14.01 1.93 17.97
N GLY A 157 -15.14 2.58 18.22
CA GLY A 157 -15.24 4.04 18.13
C GLY A 157 -15.01 4.62 16.72
N GLY A 158 -15.11 3.81 15.66
CA GLY A 158 -14.79 4.20 14.28
C GLY A 158 -13.35 3.95 13.86
N ASN A 159 -12.52 3.39 14.75
CA ASN A 159 -11.16 2.95 14.43
C ASN A 159 -11.20 1.46 14.09
N ALA A 160 -10.93 1.12 12.83
CA ALA A 160 -10.87 -0.27 12.39
C ALA A 160 -9.71 -1.01 13.08
N ALA A 161 -9.89 -2.30 13.31
CA ALA A 161 -8.82 -3.16 13.78
C ALA A 161 -7.74 -3.35 12.70
N THR A 162 -6.54 -3.72 13.13
CA THR A 162 -5.42 -4.06 12.24
C THR A 162 -5.04 -5.52 12.46
N ALA A 163 -4.76 -6.24 11.39
CA ALA A 163 -4.24 -7.60 11.48
C ALA A 163 -3.02 -7.80 10.57
N GLY A 164 -2.01 -8.51 11.08
CA GLY A 164 -0.72 -8.67 10.43
C GLY A 164 0.44 -8.65 11.41
N LEU A 165 1.48 -7.90 11.10
CA LEU A 165 2.68 -7.71 11.93
C LEU A 165 3.45 -6.44 11.54
N THR A 166 4.34 -6.00 12.43
CA THR A 166 5.22 -4.86 12.19
C THR A 166 6.62 -5.12 12.72
N ASP A 167 7.63 -4.51 12.09
CA ASP A 167 9.01 -4.48 12.58
C ASP A 167 9.24 -3.46 13.71
N GLY A 168 8.20 -2.71 14.10
CA GLY A 168 8.31 -1.63 15.07
C GLY A 168 8.99 -0.37 14.51
N GLY A 169 9.03 -0.26 13.18
CA GLY A 169 9.54 0.86 12.42
C GLY A 169 8.64 1.18 11.24
N ALA A 170 9.22 1.34 10.05
CA ALA A 170 8.47 1.76 8.87
C ALA A 170 7.73 0.62 8.15
N ASN A 171 7.96 -0.65 8.55
CA ASN A 171 7.42 -1.80 7.80
C ASN A 171 6.31 -2.48 8.59
N THR A 172 5.14 -2.55 7.96
CA THR A 172 3.97 -3.30 8.43
C THR A 172 3.50 -4.20 7.29
N TYR A 173 3.33 -5.48 7.58
CA TYR A 173 2.65 -6.41 6.70
C TYR A 173 1.24 -6.61 7.24
N GLU A 174 0.25 -6.31 6.42
CA GLU A 174 -1.16 -6.42 6.78
C GLU A 174 -1.81 -7.61 6.07
N LEU A 175 -2.68 -8.31 6.79
CA LEU A 175 -3.50 -9.37 6.20
C LEU A 175 -4.60 -8.77 5.35
N GLU A 176 -5.11 -9.56 4.40
CA GLU A 176 -6.33 -9.23 3.67
C GLU A 176 -7.44 -8.76 4.63
N PHE A 177 -8.15 -7.70 4.25
CA PHE A 177 -9.19 -7.00 5.03
C PHE A 177 -8.75 -6.28 6.30
N SER A 178 -7.47 -6.27 6.67
CA SER A 178 -6.97 -5.41 7.74
C SER A 178 -7.39 -3.95 7.48
N GLY A 179 -7.74 -3.21 8.54
CA GLY A 179 -8.24 -1.84 8.41
C GLY A 179 -9.68 -1.71 7.89
N ASN A 180 -10.36 -2.80 7.56
CA ASN A 180 -11.77 -2.77 7.12
C ASN A 180 -12.72 -3.32 8.18
N SER A 181 -13.42 -2.43 8.88
CA SER A 181 -14.30 -2.75 10.01
C SER A 181 -15.37 -3.83 9.72
N THR A 182 -15.88 -3.90 8.49
CA THR A 182 -16.90 -4.89 8.13
C THR A 182 -16.27 -6.20 7.69
N ALA A 183 -15.23 -6.13 6.87
CA ALA A 183 -14.63 -7.33 6.28
C ALA A 183 -13.82 -8.15 7.29
N MET A 184 -13.22 -7.54 8.31
CA MET A 184 -12.53 -8.27 9.38
C MET A 184 -13.46 -9.16 10.23
N GLN A 185 -14.76 -8.88 10.24
CA GLN A 185 -15.76 -9.75 10.88
C GLN A 185 -15.99 -11.07 10.13
N SER A 186 -15.32 -11.29 9.00
CA SER A 186 -15.40 -12.52 8.22
C SER A 186 -14.15 -13.40 8.35
N TYR A 187 -13.16 -13.00 9.15
CA TYR A 187 -11.89 -13.69 9.32
C TYR A 187 -12.04 -15.14 9.72
N GLU A 188 -13.07 -15.49 10.47
CA GLU A 188 -13.37 -16.86 10.86
C GLU A 188 -13.84 -17.76 9.71
N SER A 189 -14.08 -17.18 8.53
CA SER A 189 -14.46 -17.85 7.30
C SER A 189 -13.52 -17.54 6.13
N ASN A 190 -12.54 -16.66 6.32
CA ASN A 190 -11.55 -16.30 5.31
C ASN A 190 -10.42 -17.33 5.27
N ASP A 191 -10.00 -17.75 4.08
CA ASP A 191 -8.82 -18.61 3.85
C ASP A 191 -7.55 -17.81 3.51
N PHE A 192 -7.63 -16.48 3.54
CA PHE A 192 -6.50 -15.54 3.39
C PHE A 192 -5.66 -15.76 2.12
N ASP A 193 -6.26 -16.41 1.11
CA ASP A 193 -5.65 -16.78 -0.17
C ASP A 193 -4.28 -17.48 -0.08
N ASN A 194 -3.93 -18.05 1.07
CA ASN A 194 -2.62 -18.66 1.32
C ASN A 194 -2.65 -20.20 1.28
N GLY A 195 -3.83 -20.78 1.03
CA GLY A 195 -4.06 -22.23 0.96
C GLY A 195 -4.30 -22.90 2.31
N ASP A 196 -4.39 -22.12 3.39
CA ASP A 196 -4.76 -22.62 4.71
C ASP A 196 -6.27 -22.90 4.82
N PRO A 197 -6.69 -23.68 5.83
CA PRO A 197 -8.12 -23.82 6.14
C PRO A 197 -8.73 -22.48 6.50
N ALA A 198 -9.99 -22.26 6.09
CA ALA A 198 -10.75 -21.07 6.47
C ALA A 198 -10.72 -20.79 7.99
N GLY A 199 -10.40 -19.55 8.34
CA GLY A 199 -10.20 -19.09 9.71
C GLY A 199 -8.77 -19.25 10.23
N ILE A 200 -7.82 -19.67 9.39
CA ILE A 200 -6.43 -19.87 9.79
C ILE A 200 -5.52 -19.11 8.84
N PHE A 201 -4.59 -18.34 9.39
CA PHE A 201 -3.45 -17.78 8.67
C PHE A 201 -2.17 -18.33 9.29
N SER A 202 -1.35 -19.01 8.50
CA SER A 202 -0.06 -19.55 8.92
C SER A 202 1.09 -18.92 8.15
N THR A 203 2.24 -18.75 8.83
CA THR A 203 3.46 -18.23 8.23
C THR A 203 4.67 -18.61 9.09
N SER A 204 5.88 -18.37 8.59
CA SER A 204 7.14 -18.61 9.31
C SER A 204 7.85 -17.28 9.58
N ASP A 205 8.87 -17.27 10.45
CA ASP A 205 9.80 -16.14 10.70
C ASP A 205 10.21 -15.41 9.41
N SER A 206 10.37 -16.15 8.30
CA SER A 206 10.40 -15.58 6.95
C SER A 206 9.00 -15.14 6.52
N PHE A 207 8.44 -14.13 7.20
CA PHE A 207 7.23 -13.45 6.77
C PHE A 207 7.42 -13.00 5.32
N PRO A 208 6.36 -13.05 4.49
CA PRO A 208 6.48 -12.59 3.12
C PRO A 208 6.98 -11.15 3.17
N TYR A 209 8.16 -10.94 2.60
CA TYR A 209 8.48 -9.67 1.98
C TYR A 209 7.25 -9.23 1.19
N VAL A 210 6.96 -7.93 1.16
CA VAL A 210 6.08 -7.30 0.16
C VAL A 210 6.03 -8.19 -1.08
N LEU A 211 4.89 -8.83 -1.33
CA LEU A 211 4.84 -9.97 -2.25
C LEU A 211 5.17 -9.43 -3.64
N ILE A 212 6.32 -9.84 -4.16
CA ILE A 212 6.72 -9.47 -5.52
C ILE A 212 6.02 -10.46 -6.46
N VAL A 213 4.94 -10.01 -7.09
CA VAL A 213 4.19 -10.81 -8.06
C VAL A 213 4.63 -10.43 -9.45
N ALA A 214 5.42 -11.30 -10.09
CA ALA A 214 6.02 -11.02 -11.39
C ALA A 214 5.29 -11.73 -12.54
N GLY A 215 4.91 -10.98 -13.57
CA GLY A 215 4.49 -11.50 -14.85
C GLY A 215 5.62 -12.20 -15.60
N SER A 216 5.26 -12.74 -16.74
CA SER A 216 6.08 -13.58 -17.59
C SER A 216 6.95 -12.77 -18.56
N SER A 217 7.44 -13.44 -19.60
CA SER A 217 8.16 -12.79 -20.71
C SER A 217 7.26 -12.57 -21.95
N GLY A 218 5.95 -12.71 -21.79
CA GLY A 218 4.95 -12.39 -22.80
C GLY A 218 3.96 -11.37 -22.24
N ASN A 219 2.94 -11.04 -23.02
CA ASN A 219 1.93 -10.08 -22.60
C ASN A 219 1.04 -10.67 -21.50
N ASP A 220 1.10 -10.09 -20.29
CA ASP A 220 0.35 -10.54 -19.12
C ASP A 220 -0.86 -9.67 -18.78
N ILE A 221 -1.85 -10.24 -18.10
CA ILE A 221 -2.95 -9.49 -17.48
C ILE A 221 -2.88 -9.76 -15.98
N LEU A 222 -2.46 -8.75 -15.22
CA LEU A 222 -2.19 -8.82 -13.80
C LEU A 222 -3.18 -7.93 -13.05
N GLY A 223 -3.94 -8.51 -12.14
CA GLY A 223 -4.80 -7.76 -11.22
C GLY A 223 -5.08 -8.60 -9.99
N LEU A 224 -5.95 -8.12 -9.11
CA LEU A 224 -6.32 -8.84 -7.89
C LEU A 224 -6.68 -10.32 -8.21
N GLY A 225 -5.98 -11.25 -7.55
CA GLY A 225 -6.10 -12.70 -7.75
C GLY A 225 -5.19 -13.30 -8.83
N SER A 226 -4.41 -12.51 -9.57
CA SER A 226 -3.41 -13.04 -10.52
C SER A 226 -2.26 -13.72 -9.79
N ILE A 227 -1.77 -14.83 -10.34
CA ILE A 227 -0.73 -15.67 -9.72
C ILE A 227 0.50 -15.72 -10.62
N ASP A 228 1.69 -15.46 -10.07
CA ASP A 228 2.95 -15.58 -10.80
C ASP A 228 3.42 -17.04 -10.98
N ILE A 229 4.55 -17.23 -11.67
CA ILE A 229 5.14 -18.56 -11.88
C ILE A 229 5.69 -19.20 -10.60
N ALA A 230 5.94 -18.41 -9.56
CA ALA A 230 6.37 -18.86 -8.25
C ALA A 230 5.18 -19.22 -7.34
N GLY A 231 3.96 -18.88 -7.75
CA GLY A 231 2.73 -19.14 -7.01
C GLY A 231 2.28 -17.99 -6.11
N ASN A 232 2.91 -16.81 -6.20
CA ASN A 232 2.51 -15.62 -5.43
C ASN A 232 1.27 -14.99 -6.04
N ILE A 233 0.33 -14.55 -5.21
CA ILE A 233 -0.95 -13.98 -5.64
C ILE A 233 -0.93 -12.46 -5.41
N ILE A 234 -1.45 -11.69 -6.37
CA ILE A 234 -1.79 -10.28 -6.15
C ILE A 234 -2.99 -10.25 -5.22
N SER A 235 -2.76 -9.84 -3.98
CA SER A 235 -3.70 -9.82 -2.88
C SER A 235 -4.29 -8.42 -2.67
N THR A 236 -5.08 -8.26 -1.62
CA THR A 236 -5.54 -6.94 -1.16
C THR A 236 -4.55 -6.27 -0.19
N GLY A 237 -3.44 -6.95 0.15
CA GLY A 237 -2.37 -6.45 1.01
C GLY A 237 -1.27 -5.68 0.25
N ASN A 238 -0.13 -5.47 0.92
CA ASN A 238 1.01 -4.77 0.34
C ASN A 238 1.76 -5.66 -0.67
N ASP A 239 1.48 -5.45 -1.95
CA ASP A 239 2.11 -6.18 -3.06
C ASP A 239 2.97 -5.28 -3.94
N VAL A 240 4.05 -5.84 -4.50
CA VAL A 240 4.82 -5.25 -5.59
C VAL A 240 4.52 -6.06 -6.84
N ILE A 241 3.76 -5.49 -7.76
CA ILE A 241 3.45 -6.14 -9.03
C ILE A 241 4.57 -5.79 -10.01
N LEU A 242 5.11 -6.77 -10.74
CA LEU A 242 6.07 -6.54 -11.81
C LEU A 242 5.48 -7.10 -13.11
N GLY A 243 5.23 -6.27 -14.13
CA GLY A 243 4.68 -6.72 -15.42
C GLY A 243 5.50 -7.82 -16.09
N GLY A 244 6.84 -7.71 -16.02
CA GLY A 244 7.73 -8.61 -16.73
C GLY A 244 8.19 -8.00 -18.06
N ALA A 245 8.29 -8.81 -19.11
CA ALA A 245 8.62 -8.34 -20.45
C ALA A 245 7.46 -8.67 -21.40
N GLY A 246 7.04 -7.72 -22.23
CA GLY A 246 5.84 -7.86 -23.05
C GLY A 246 4.98 -6.61 -22.90
N ASP A 247 3.83 -6.60 -23.57
CA ASP A 247 2.81 -5.57 -23.28
C ASP A 247 1.88 -6.12 -22.20
N ASP A 248 2.06 -5.68 -20.96
CA ASP A 248 1.31 -6.17 -19.82
C ASP A 248 0.13 -5.26 -19.50
N THR A 249 -0.94 -5.76 -18.88
CA THR A 249 -2.06 -4.95 -18.38
C THR A 249 -2.16 -5.15 -16.88
N ILE A 250 -1.84 -4.12 -16.09
CA ILE A 250 -1.91 -4.16 -14.63
C ILE A 250 -3.13 -3.35 -14.15
N SER A 251 -3.94 -3.95 -13.28
CA SER A 251 -5.14 -3.31 -12.70
C SER A 251 -5.15 -3.44 -11.18
N THR A 252 -5.22 -2.31 -10.47
CA THR A 252 -5.23 -2.22 -9.00
C THR A 252 -6.28 -1.21 -8.53
N GLY A 253 -6.92 -1.50 -7.38
CA GLY A 253 -7.80 -0.61 -6.60
C GLY A 253 -8.25 -1.37 -5.34
N SER A 254 -8.56 -0.79 -4.18
CA SER A 254 -8.77 0.61 -3.73
C SER A 254 -8.23 0.76 -2.30
N ALA A 255 -7.42 1.79 -1.96
CA ALA A 255 -7.01 2.01 -0.55
C ALA A 255 -6.77 3.49 -0.17
N GLU A 256 -7.20 3.86 1.05
CA GLU A 256 -7.05 5.17 1.71
C GLU A 256 -5.64 5.44 2.30
N SER A 257 -4.59 4.93 1.65
CA SER A 257 -3.19 5.22 1.99
C SER A 257 -2.31 5.17 0.74
N ILE A 258 -1.25 5.98 0.70
CA ILE A 258 -0.36 6.13 -0.48
C ILE A 258 0.35 4.80 -0.78
N ASN A 259 -0.13 4.07 -1.80
CA ASN A 259 0.34 2.72 -2.17
C ASN A 259 0.84 2.70 -3.63
N TRP A 260 2.13 2.94 -3.85
CA TRP A 260 2.73 2.98 -5.20
C TRP A 260 2.71 1.62 -5.92
N VAL A 261 2.08 1.54 -7.09
CA VAL A 261 2.08 0.35 -7.96
C VAL A 261 3.29 0.40 -8.89
N ALA A 262 4.33 -0.39 -8.62
CA ALA A 262 5.50 -0.48 -9.50
C ALA A 262 5.14 -1.12 -10.86
N PHE A 263 5.69 -0.65 -11.98
CA PHE A 263 5.59 -1.32 -13.28
C PHE A 263 6.90 -1.26 -14.07
N GLY A 264 7.10 -2.28 -14.91
CA GLY A 264 8.31 -2.48 -15.71
C GLY A 264 8.14 -2.04 -17.17
N ALA A 265 9.22 -2.19 -17.92
CA ALA A 265 9.31 -1.93 -19.36
C ALA A 265 8.18 -2.57 -20.19
N GLY A 266 7.40 -1.78 -20.93
CA GLY A 266 6.33 -2.28 -21.81
C GLY A 266 4.96 -2.42 -21.17
N ALA A 267 4.82 -2.15 -19.86
CA ALA A 267 3.55 -2.30 -19.17
C ALA A 267 2.55 -1.18 -19.54
N ASP A 268 1.30 -1.57 -19.73
CA ASP A 268 0.13 -0.70 -19.64
C ASP A 268 -0.52 -0.87 -18.26
N ALA A 269 -0.85 0.23 -17.60
CA ALA A 269 -1.56 0.22 -16.32
C ALA A 269 -2.86 1.02 -16.45
N ASN A 270 -3.96 0.55 -15.85
CA ASN A 270 -5.25 1.26 -15.85
C ASN A 270 -5.72 1.53 -14.42
N GLY A 271 -6.12 2.76 -14.14
CA GLY A 271 -6.78 3.17 -12.89
C GLY A 271 -8.21 2.67 -12.72
N THR A 272 -8.75 2.86 -11.52
CA THR A 272 -10.09 2.47 -11.09
C THR A 272 -10.92 3.70 -10.68
N THR A 273 -12.13 3.51 -10.14
CA THR A 273 -13.02 4.62 -9.75
C THR A 273 -12.69 5.18 -8.36
N GLY A 274 -11.41 5.31 -8.03
CA GLY A 274 -10.91 5.81 -6.77
C GLY A 274 -9.42 6.08 -6.86
N GLN A 275 -8.85 6.79 -5.89
CA GLN A 275 -7.46 7.28 -5.93
C GLN A 275 -6.44 6.18 -6.26
N ASP A 276 -5.69 6.39 -7.34
CA ASP A 276 -4.67 5.48 -7.82
C ASP A 276 -3.25 6.07 -7.71
N PHE A 277 -2.27 5.20 -7.43
CA PHE A 277 -0.85 5.55 -7.35
C PHE A 277 0.00 4.62 -8.20
N PHE A 278 0.66 5.16 -9.22
CA PHE A 278 1.48 4.40 -10.17
C PHE A 278 2.96 4.77 -10.01
N GLN A 279 3.85 3.78 -9.99
CA GLN A 279 5.31 3.94 -10.01
C GLN A 279 6.00 3.23 -11.17
N TYR A 280 6.65 3.95 -12.09
CA TYR A 280 7.36 3.31 -13.21
C TYR A 280 8.84 3.04 -12.89
N THR A 281 9.37 1.89 -13.31
CA THR A 281 10.81 1.66 -13.44
C THR A 281 11.14 1.01 -14.79
N GLY A 282 11.61 1.83 -15.74
CA GLY A 282 11.99 1.38 -17.08
C GLY A 282 13.43 0.87 -17.19
N SER A 283 13.69 0.02 -18.19
CA SER A 283 15.05 -0.32 -18.66
C SER A 283 15.37 0.41 -19.98
N SER A 284 16.64 0.58 -20.35
CA SER A 284 17.02 1.32 -21.57
C SER A 284 16.21 0.90 -22.81
N GLY A 285 15.51 1.87 -23.42
CA GLY A 285 14.70 1.68 -24.63
C GLY A 285 13.28 1.18 -24.39
N SER A 286 12.79 1.24 -23.15
CA SER A 286 11.45 0.79 -22.77
C SER A 286 10.46 1.95 -22.69
N SER A 287 9.21 1.69 -23.06
CA SER A 287 8.07 2.61 -22.91
C SER A 287 6.96 1.94 -22.12
N ALA A 288 6.17 2.70 -21.36
CA ALA A 288 4.95 2.24 -20.69
C ALA A 288 3.82 3.22 -21.03
N THR A 289 2.56 2.76 -21.08
CA THR A 289 1.39 3.64 -21.15
C THR A 289 0.57 3.50 -19.88
N ILE A 290 0.61 4.51 -19.02
CA ILE A 290 -0.23 4.55 -17.83
C ILE A 290 -1.48 5.32 -18.22
N ARG A 291 -2.66 4.72 -18.03
CA ARG A 291 -3.95 5.36 -18.22
C ARG A 291 -4.66 5.40 -16.88
N MET A 292 -5.22 6.54 -16.48
CA MET A 292 -5.99 6.61 -15.24
C MET A 292 -7.40 5.99 -15.40
N ASN A 293 -7.83 5.73 -16.63
CA ASN A 293 -9.16 5.24 -16.95
C ASN A 293 -9.23 3.76 -17.38
N ASN A 294 -10.40 3.14 -17.20
CA ASN A 294 -10.71 1.76 -17.61
C ASN A 294 -10.64 1.51 -19.15
N SER A 295 -10.56 2.57 -19.97
CA SER A 295 -10.36 2.49 -21.42
C SER A 295 -10.07 3.89 -22.02
N PRO A 296 -9.43 3.99 -23.22
CA PRO A 296 -9.11 5.26 -23.89
C PRO A 296 -10.27 6.24 -24.14
N ASP A 297 -11.52 5.78 -24.00
CA ASP A 297 -12.75 6.56 -24.27
C ASP A 297 -13.62 6.79 -23.02
N ALA A 298 -13.16 6.41 -21.82
CA ALA A 298 -13.91 6.53 -20.57
C ALA A 298 -13.30 7.62 -19.68
N GLY A 299 -14.11 8.55 -19.16
CA GLY A 299 -13.70 9.43 -18.06
C GLY A 299 -14.22 8.86 -16.74
N ASP A 300 -13.40 8.88 -15.70
CA ASP A 300 -13.74 8.50 -14.32
C ASP A 300 -14.33 9.66 -13.54
N ALA A 301 -13.86 10.90 -13.70
CA ALA A 301 -14.51 12.14 -13.27
C ALA A 301 -15.23 12.05 -11.90
N ASP A 302 -14.59 11.43 -10.91
CA ASP A 302 -15.16 11.21 -9.57
C ASP A 302 -14.77 12.29 -8.56
N SER A 303 -13.93 13.23 -8.99
CA SER A 303 -13.33 14.34 -8.25
C SER A 303 -12.30 13.93 -7.20
N VAL A 304 -11.68 12.74 -7.35
CA VAL A 304 -10.56 12.26 -6.56
C VAL A 304 -9.27 12.40 -7.37
N ALA A 305 -8.16 12.77 -6.72
CA ALA A 305 -6.89 13.01 -7.41
C ALA A 305 -6.09 11.72 -7.60
N ASP A 306 -5.50 11.51 -8.78
CA ASP A 306 -4.63 10.36 -9.08
C ASP A 306 -3.15 10.78 -9.24
N TYR A 307 -2.23 9.86 -8.96
CA TYR A 307 -0.79 10.16 -8.87
C TYR A 307 0.08 9.18 -9.67
N ILE A 308 1.02 9.70 -10.46
CA ILE A 308 2.05 8.94 -11.17
C ILE A 308 3.43 9.44 -10.77
N HIS A 309 4.33 8.52 -10.39
CA HIS A 309 5.70 8.83 -10.04
C HIS A 309 6.68 7.90 -10.76
N VAL A 310 7.55 8.49 -11.57
CA VAL A 310 8.54 7.75 -12.34
C VAL A 310 9.86 7.76 -11.60
N ILE A 311 10.41 6.58 -11.33
CA ILE A 311 11.76 6.44 -10.77
C ILE A 311 12.61 5.76 -11.84
N SER A 312 13.10 6.55 -12.80
CA SER A 312 14.12 6.07 -13.75
C SER A 312 15.51 6.14 -13.12
N VAL A 313 16.31 5.08 -13.29
CA VAL A 313 17.72 5.03 -12.87
C VAL A 313 18.69 4.93 -14.07
N ASP A 314 18.19 5.03 -15.31
CA ASP A 314 19.00 4.82 -16.52
C ASP A 314 18.63 5.80 -17.64
N ASN A 315 19.63 6.46 -18.24
CA ASN A 315 19.52 7.70 -19.03
C ASN A 315 19.00 7.52 -20.48
N ASN A 316 18.06 6.61 -20.72
CA ASN A 316 17.54 6.29 -22.07
C ASN A 316 16.16 5.61 -22.01
N VAL A 317 15.31 6.02 -21.07
CA VAL A 317 13.91 5.59 -20.94
C VAL A 317 13.02 6.70 -21.54
N SER A 318 11.92 6.32 -22.21
CA SER A 318 10.92 7.29 -22.70
C SER A 318 9.57 6.85 -22.17
N LEU A 319 8.95 7.66 -21.31
CA LEU A 319 7.59 7.41 -20.82
C LEU A 319 6.57 8.20 -21.64
N MET A 320 5.49 7.52 -22.04
CA MET A 320 4.29 8.19 -22.53
C MET A 320 3.18 8.00 -21.50
N VAL A 321 2.80 9.07 -20.82
CA VAL A 321 1.58 9.06 -19.99
C VAL A 321 0.43 9.47 -20.89
N GLY A 322 -0.35 8.49 -21.33
CA GLY A 322 -1.52 8.68 -22.18
C GLY A 322 -2.77 8.85 -21.34
N ASP A 323 -3.65 9.77 -21.72
CA ASP A 323 -4.95 9.95 -21.05
C ASP A 323 -4.84 10.32 -19.55
N PHE A 324 -3.71 10.94 -19.15
CA PHE A 324 -3.43 11.46 -17.80
C PHE A 324 -4.47 12.45 -17.29
N ALA A 325 -5.22 13.07 -18.20
CA ALA A 325 -6.04 14.24 -17.92
C ALA A 325 -7.37 14.13 -18.66
N VAL A 326 -8.19 13.15 -18.26
CA VAL A 326 -9.54 12.89 -18.82
C VAL A 326 -10.56 12.92 -17.70
N GLY A 327 -11.06 14.10 -17.33
CA GLY A 327 -12.05 14.19 -16.26
C GLY A 327 -12.08 15.53 -15.54
N THR A 328 -12.74 15.56 -14.39
CA THR A 328 -12.68 16.71 -13.46
C THR A 328 -11.66 16.52 -12.36
N ASP A 329 -10.84 15.49 -12.49
CA ASP A 329 -9.92 15.03 -11.47
C ASP A 329 -8.67 15.91 -11.49
N ASN A 330 -7.89 15.84 -10.42
CA ASN A 330 -6.71 16.68 -10.26
C ASN A 330 -5.48 15.79 -10.25
N ASP A 331 -4.88 15.61 -11.43
CA ASP A 331 -3.88 14.57 -11.60
C ASP A 331 -2.47 15.13 -11.37
N ALA A 332 -1.56 14.33 -10.79
CA ALA A 332 -0.17 14.74 -10.58
C ALA A 332 0.84 13.73 -11.17
N LEU A 333 1.68 14.21 -12.09
CA LEU A 333 2.73 13.44 -12.75
C LEU A 333 4.11 13.95 -12.37
N TYR A 334 5.00 13.03 -12.00
CA TYR A 334 6.44 13.25 -11.84
C TYR A 334 7.19 12.35 -12.83
N GLY A 335 7.66 12.90 -13.95
CA GLY A 335 8.37 12.22 -15.04
C GLY A 335 9.78 11.72 -14.67
N GLY A 336 10.41 12.38 -13.69
CA GLY A 336 11.64 11.93 -13.07
C GLY A 336 12.88 12.39 -13.85
N GLY A 337 13.29 11.68 -14.88
CA GLY A 337 14.41 12.11 -15.72
C GLY A 337 14.44 11.33 -17.03
N ASP A 338 15.16 11.87 -18.01
CA ASP A 338 15.10 11.61 -19.45
C ASP A 338 13.97 12.38 -20.15
N ALA A 339 13.53 11.92 -21.33
CA ALA A 339 12.55 12.61 -22.16
C ALA A 339 11.17 11.95 -22.02
N ASP A 340 10.30 12.61 -21.29
CA ASP A 340 8.94 12.15 -21.01
C ASP A 340 7.91 12.90 -21.85
N THR A 341 6.76 12.27 -22.11
CA THR A 341 5.66 12.90 -22.83
C THR A 341 4.37 12.75 -22.05
N SER A 342 3.74 13.88 -21.73
CA SER A 342 2.44 13.98 -21.05
C SER A 342 1.37 14.35 -22.07
N GLU A 343 0.39 13.47 -22.31
CA GLU A 343 -0.71 13.74 -23.26
C GLU A 343 -1.90 14.42 -22.57
N LEU A 344 -2.34 15.57 -23.10
CA LEU A 344 -3.55 16.26 -22.65
C LEU A 344 -4.74 15.90 -23.55
N LYS A 345 -5.90 15.74 -22.91
CA LYS A 345 -7.20 15.51 -23.57
C LYS A 345 -8.23 16.55 -23.15
N ASP A 346 -9.35 16.58 -23.87
CA ASP A 346 -10.43 17.51 -23.54
C ASP A 346 -11.00 17.25 -22.15
N SER A 347 -11.37 18.33 -21.46
CA SER A 347 -11.89 18.26 -20.09
C SER A 347 -10.85 17.62 -19.17
N PHE A 348 -9.67 18.22 -19.09
CA PHE A 348 -8.57 17.67 -18.29
C PHE A 348 -8.63 18.02 -16.80
N GLY A 349 -9.49 18.94 -16.36
CA GLY A 349 -9.57 19.26 -14.93
C GLY A 349 -8.45 20.20 -14.46
N SER A 350 -7.89 19.94 -13.27
CA SER A 350 -6.83 20.78 -12.67
C SER A 350 -5.60 19.98 -12.26
N ASP A 351 -4.61 19.92 -13.14
CA ASP A 351 -3.50 18.95 -13.04
C ASP A 351 -2.15 19.61 -12.75
N VAL A 352 -1.16 18.78 -12.43
CA VAL A 352 0.24 19.16 -12.22
C VAL A 352 1.18 18.19 -12.93
N VAL A 353 2.16 18.70 -13.68
CA VAL A 353 3.22 17.92 -14.32
C VAL A 353 4.60 18.45 -13.91
N PHE A 354 5.46 17.56 -13.45
CA PHE A 354 6.90 17.78 -13.28
C PHE A 354 7.62 16.87 -14.27
N GLY A 355 8.35 17.43 -15.24
CA GLY A 355 9.09 16.61 -16.22
C GLY A 355 10.30 15.95 -15.58
N GLY A 356 11.25 16.73 -15.09
CA GLY A 356 12.40 16.24 -14.34
C GLY A 356 13.72 16.83 -14.86
N GLU A 357 14.81 16.66 -14.11
CA GLU A 357 16.09 17.36 -14.37
C GLU A 357 17.28 16.40 -14.63
N GLY A 358 17.00 15.11 -14.84
CA GLY A 358 18.01 14.08 -15.09
C GLY A 358 18.05 13.64 -16.55
N GLY A 359 19.19 13.15 -17.05
CA GLY A 359 19.22 12.37 -18.30
C GLY A 359 19.37 13.15 -19.61
N THR A 360 18.84 12.59 -20.72
CA THR A 360 18.69 13.29 -22.01
C THR A 360 17.29 13.91 -22.05
N ASP A 361 17.15 15.07 -21.42
CA ASP A 361 15.88 15.69 -21.02
C ASP A 361 15.27 16.54 -22.13
N SER A 362 14.08 16.15 -22.58
CA SER A 362 13.20 17.01 -23.38
C SER A 362 11.79 16.54 -23.08
N ASP A 363 11.25 17.06 -22.00
CA ASP A 363 9.91 16.74 -21.55
C ASP A 363 8.89 17.49 -22.41
N VAL A 364 7.88 16.74 -22.86
CA VAL A 364 6.90 17.19 -23.84
C VAL A 364 5.52 17.20 -23.21
N ILE A 365 4.88 18.35 -23.23
CA ILE A 365 3.43 18.46 -23.09
C ILE A 365 2.79 18.33 -24.48
N ASN A 366 2.06 17.23 -24.72
CA ASN A 366 1.39 16.96 -25.99
C ASN A 366 -0.10 17.29 -25.91
N ALA A 367 -0.48 18.43 -26.50
CA ALA A 367 -1.87 18.88 -26.60
C ALA A 367 -2.49 18.60 -27.98
N SER A 368 -1.81 17.83 -28.86
CA SER A 368 -2.28 17.61 -30.23
C SER A 368 -3.61 16.85 -30.33
N GLY A 369 -4.02 16.18 -29.25
CA GLY A 369 -5.31 15.48 -29.12
C GLY A 369 -6.51 16.36 -28.73
N MET A 370 -6.28 17.64 -28.37
CA MET A 370 -7.32 18.56 -27.92
C MET A 370 -8.28 18.98 -29.04
N THR A 371 -9.58 19.11 -28.73
CA THR A 371 -10.57 19.68 -29.68
C THR A 371 -10.72 21.19 -29.54
N THR A 372 -10.10 21.80 -28.54
CA THR A 372 -10.06 23.25 -28.30
C THR A 372 -8.63 23.73 -28.09
N GLY A 373 -8.33 24.95 -28.55
CA GLY A 373 -6.99 25.52 -28.38
C GLY A 373 -6.66 25.83 -26.92
N VAL A 374 -5.40 25.68 -26.56
CA VAL A 374 -4.85 25.90 -25.22
C VAL A 374 -4.07 27.22 -25.15
N ASN A 375 -3.97 27.79 -23.94
CA ASN A 375 -3.03 28.88 -23.66
C ASN A 375 -1.93 28.38 -22.72
N VAL A 376 -0.69 28.34 -23.21
CA VAL A 376 0.53 28.06 -22.48
C VAL A 376 1.16 29.39 -22.03
N CYS A 377 1.44 29.53 -20.74
CA CYS A 377 2.03 30.74 -20.16
C CYS A 377 3.18 30.38 -19.23
N PHE A 378 4.41 30.70 -19.64
CA PHE A 378 5.60 30.50 -18.82
C PHE A 378 5.71 31.58 -17.74
N THR A 379 6.03 31.16 -16.52
CA THR A 379 6.24 32.04 -15.37
C THR A 379 7.71 32.18 -14.99
N VAL A 380 8.53 31.19 -15.31
CA VAL A 380 10.00 31.17 -15.25
C VAL A 380 10.51 30.17 -16.31
N ASP A 381 11.82 29.91 -16.34
CA ASP A 381 12.39 28.82 -17.13
C ASP A 381 11.75 27.48 -16.75
N GLU A 382 11.36 26.72 -17.78
CA GLU A 382 10.76 25.38 -17.71
C GLU A 382 9.50 25.25 -16.83
N ALA A 383 8.90 26.35 -16.36
CA ALA A 383 7.69 26.29 -15.54
C ALA A 383 6.63 27.33 -15.91
N GLY A 384 5.36 26.93 -15.80
CA GLY A 384 4.23 27.72 -16.26
C GLY A 384 2.90 27.03 -16.07
N GLN A 385 1.90 27.48 -16.83
CA GLN A 385 0.56 26.92 -16.81
C GLN A 385 0.01 26.77 -18.23
N VAL A 386 -0.68 25.67 -18.50
CA VAL A 386 -1.54 25.45 -19.68
C VAL A 386 -3.00 25.63 -19.26
N THR A 387 -3.81 26.33 -20.06
CA THR A 387 -5.23 26.55 -19.77
C THR A 387 -6.11 26.30 -20.99
N SER A 388 -7.29 25.67 -20.79
CA SER A 388 -8.37 25.62 -21.77
C SER A 388 -9.72 25.78 -21.08
N GLY A 389 -10.37 26.92 -21.30
CA GLY A 389 -11.63 27.24 -20.62
C GLY A 389 -11.46 27.34 -19.11
N ALA A 390 -12.01 26.37 -18.37
CA ALA A 390 -11.89 26.27 -16.91
C ALA A 390 -10.78 25.31 -16.46
N ASN A 391 -10.19 24.54 -17.38
CA ASN A 391 -9.17 23.54 -17.07
C ASN A 391 -7.78 24.21 -16.97
N THR A 392 -6.95 23.73 -16.04
CA THR A 392 -5.61 24.28 -15.76
C THR A 392 -4.61 23.17 -15.53
N LEU A 393 -3.45 23.20 -16.18
CA LEU A 393 -2.33 22.30 -15.91
C LEU A 393 -1.14 23.16 -15.50
N ASP A 394 -0.69 23.04 -14.26
CA ASP A 394 0.57 23.65 -13.81
C ASP A 394 1.73 22.74 -14.21
N PHE A 395 2.80 23.29 -14.77
CA PHE A 395 3.98 22.52 -15.17
C PHE A 395 5.27 23.11 -14.62
N ALA A 396 6.25 22.26 -14.38
CA ALA A 396 7.64 22.61 -14.09
C ALA A 396 8.57 21.57 -14.72
N GLU A 397 9.80 21.99 -15.04
CA GLU A 397 10.82 21.13 -15.65
C GLU A 397 10.30 20.55 -16.99
N VAL A 398 9.71 21.39 -17.86
CA VAL A 398 9.20 21.00 -19.20
C VAL A 398 9.73 21.95 -20.29
N GLU A 399 10.36 21.38 -21.32
CA GLU A 399 11.04 22.13 -22.38
C GLU A 399 10.22 22.25 -23.68
N SER A 400 9.28 21.32 -23.93
CA SER A 400 8.68 21.15 -25.24
C SER A 400 7.15 21.03 -25.24
N PHE A 401 6.51 21.57 -26.27
CA PHE A 401 5.05 21.59 -26.43
C PHE A 401 4.64 21.14 -27.83
N ASP A 402 3.68 20.22 -27.93
CA ASP A 402 3.07 19.80 -29.20
C ASP A 402 1.64 20.36 -29.33
N LEU A 403 1.48 21.44 -30.11
CA LEU A 403 0.30 22.35 -30.17
C LEU A 403 -0.37 22.34 -31.57
N ARG A 404 -0.48 21.19 -32.22
CA ARG A 404 -0.60 21.13 -33.70
C ARG A 404 -1.87 21.60 -34.37
N ALA A 405 -3.04 21.42 -33.75
CA ALA A 405 -4.29 21.35 -34.52
C ALA A 405 -5.20 22.56 -34.34
N GLN A 406 -5.07 23.26 -33.22
CA GLN A 406 -6.04 24.26 -32.79
C GLN A 406 -5.47 25.67 -32.98
N ALA A 407 -6.13 26.67 -32.41
CA ALA A 407 -5.59 28.02 -32.35
C ALA A 407 -4.99 28.21 -30.97
N ASP A 408 -3.71 27.90 -30.84
CA ASP A 408 -3.02 27.84 -29.57
C ASP A 408 -2.28 29.15 -29.27
N THR A 409 -2.10 29.48 -28.00
CA THR A 409 -1.30 30.64 -27.57
C THR A 409 -0.18 30.17 -26.67
N LEU A 410 1.05 30.58 -26.96
CA LEU A 410 2.20 30.34 -26.09
C LEU A 410 2.92 31.64 -25.78
N VAL A 411 3.04 31.95 -24.48
CA VAL A 411 3.71 33.15 -23.96
C VAL A 411 4.91 32.74 -23.12
N GLY A 412 6.09 32.82 -23.73
CA GLY A 412 7.41 32.51 -23.18
C GLY A 412 8.19 33.71 -22.64
N THR A 413 7.61 34.92 -22.58
CA THR A 413 8.37 36.17 -22.28
C THR A 413 9.18 36.19 -20.98
N ARG A 414 8.95 35.22 -20.09
CA ARG A 414 9.62 35.10 -18.79
C ARG A 414 10.75 34.06 -18.80
N THR A 415 11.02 33.41 -19.94
CA THR A 415 12.10 32.43 -20.09
C THR A 415 13.39 33.07 -20.61
N THR A 416 14.49 32.52 -20.12
CA THR A 416 15.87 32.70 -20.58
C THR A 416 16.45 31.44 -21.22
N SER A 417 15.88 30.25 -20.95
CA SER A 417 16.06 29.01 -21.71
C SER A 417 15.25 29.03 -23.02
N GLY A 418 15.65 28.20 -23.98
CA GLY A 418 14.93 28.08 -25.27
C GLY A 418 13.67 27.25 -25.10
N ILE A 419 12.58 27.68 -25.73
CA ILE A 419 11.32 26.93 -25.78
C ILE A 419 11.21 26.19 -27.10
N ASN A 420 10.87 24.90 -27.08
CA ASN A 420 10.53 24.16 -28.30
C ASN A 420 9.01 24.01 -28.42
N ALA A 421 8.42 24.47 -29.52
CA ALA A 421 6.98 24.33 -29.72
C ALA A 421 6.62 23.95 -31.16
N ASP A 422 6.02 22.77 -31.32
CA ASP A 422 5.45 22.34 -32.59
C ASP A 422 4.03 22.90 -32.74
N GLY A 423 3.91 23.98 -33.52
CA GLY A 423 2.62 24.60 -33.83
C GLY A 423 2.00 24.10 -35.14
N GLY A 424 0.67 24.11 -35.19
CA GLY A 424 -0.09 24.05 -36.43
C GLY A 424 -1.49 24.61 -36.21
N GLY A 425 -2.09 25.14 -37.28
CA GLY A 425 -3.33 25.93 -37.14
C GLY A 425 -3.03 27.43 -37.07
N ASP A 426 -3.90 28.18 -36.38
CA ASP A 426 -3.83 29.65 -36.29
C ASP A 426 -3.23 30.06 -34.92
N ASP A 427 -1.94 29.78 -34.74
CA ASP A 427 -1.24 29.94 -33.45
C ASP A 427 -0.67 31.34 -33.20
N SER A 428 -0.51 31.69 -31.92
CA SER A 428 0.16 32.91 -31.46
C SER A 428 1.31 32.57 -30.51
N PHE A 429 2.56 32.70 -31.00
CA PHE A 429 3.77 32.47 -30.21
C PHE A 429 4.47 33.77 -29.85
N LEU A 430 4.77 33.95 -28.55
CA LEU A 430 5.60 35.02 -28.04
C LEU A 430 6.72 34.44 -27.16
N GLY A 431 7.85 34.13 -27.78
CA GLY A 431 9.02 33.52 -27.15
C GLY A 431 9.71 34.39 -26.10
N GLY A 432 10.70 33.78 -25.45
CA GLY A 432 11.52 34.38 -24.40
C GLY A 432 12.80 35.01 -24.95
N SER A 433 13.84 34.98 -24.11
CA SER A 433 15.18 35.46 -24.49
C SER A 433 16.15 34.34 -24.90
N GLY A 434 15.70 33.09 -24.85
CA GLY A 434 16.44 31.90 -25.24
C GLY A 434 16.44 31.64 -26.74
N ASN A 435 16.93 30.46 -27.12
CA ASN A 435 16.87 29.97 -28.51
C ASN A 435 15.55 29.21 -28.72
N ASP A 436 14.48 29.96 -28.93
CA ASP A 436 13.15 29.37 -29.17
C ASP A 436 13.06 28.82 -30.60
N SER A 437 12.47 27.63 -30.77
CA SER A 437 12.32 26.94 -32.06
C SER A 437 10.90 26.55 -32.41
#